data_AF-A0A1Z5JT87-F1
#
_entry.id   AF-A0A1Z5JT87-F1
#
_cell.length_a   1.000
_cell.length_b   1.000
_cell.length_c   1.000
_cell.angle_alpha   90.00
_cell.angle_beta   90.00
_cell.angle_gamma   90.00
#
_symmetry.space_group_name_H-M   'P 1'
#
loop_
_entity.id
_entity.type
_entity.pdbx_description
1 polymer ?
#
loop_
_entity_poly.entity_id
_entity_poly.type
_entity_poly.pdbx_seq_one_letter_code
_entity_poly.pdbx_strand_id
1 'polypeptide(L)'
;MTQRSMETFARNLWSHWKSRDDFLKAQKHVAGILALAFVGNNWPASYPRDENENAAMFWVMNVVILVAALVTLQHDANASARGIQPLSRDQTEEWKGWMQWAFIMYHYFRARFVYNEIRIFVSSYVFMTGWGNWQYFEKKRDFSLERAISMWLRINYFPLLLCLVVGTKLDDFYIVPLHTTGFFVTMATAYVAHVLERFIKPAVQRNLAAIGISLLVHILFYETKAVNFLKFFSDEIFFRFQADKYSTWFGILAGFGWSYVKKAIQFYNTTPPVTLHQNIVSATQGAAGLALILFWYFMFGSIQDKFTYNPMHPYVFWIPVFGYLLMRNASKYLTEVHSHALEFFGRITLETYVLQFHLFMCRDVKHIPIVIPGSGPTGHILVKILNMLLTGAIFVAAAYYARQNTVVTQDSVTDLMNLVRQYYRTGTWPSAEENEEGDVDVPLVRKQESSSSTNEGKNDDV
;
A
#
# COMPACT_ATOMS: atom_id res chain seq x y z
N MET A 1 7.40 5.27 -41.56
CA MET A 1 6.15 4.54 -41.85
C MET A 1 5.22 5.45 -42.63
N THR A 2 4.59 4.96 -43.70
CA THR A 2 3.50 5.67 -44.38
C THR A 2 2.23 5.63 -43.53
N GLN A 3 1.32 6.61 -43.66
CA GLN A 3 0.06 6.67 -42.89
C GLN A 3 -0.73 5.35 -42.96
N ARG A 4 -0.81 4.75 -44.15
CA ARG A 4 -1.47 3.46 -44.40
C ARG A 4 -0.82 2.28 -43.66
N SER A 5 0.50 2.34 -43.44
CA SER A 5 1.24 1.35 -42.66
C SER A 5 0.95 1.49 -41.16
N MET A 6 0.80 2.71 -40.64
CA MET A 6 0.40 2.94 -39.25
C MET A 6 -1.03 2.49 -38.96
N GLU A 7 -1.97 2.77 -39.86
CA GLU A 7 -3.36 2.31 -39.71
C GLU A 7 -3.47 0.78 -39.71
N THR A 8 -2.72 0.12 -40.60
CA THR A 8 -2.66 -1.36 -40.65
C THR A 8 -2.07 -1.93 -39.37
N PHE A 9 -1.00 -1.32 -38.86
CA PHE A 9 -0.39 -1.70 -37.59
C PHE A 9 -1.37 -1.52 -36.42
N ALA A 10 -2.03 -0.37 -36.31
CA ALA A 10 -2.97 -0.08 -35.24
C ALA A 10 -4.18 -1.04 -35.25
N ARG A 11 -4.72 -1.35 -36.44
CA ARG A 11 -5.82 -2.31 -36.59
C ARG A 11 -5.40 -3.72 -36.16
N ASN A 12 -4.21 -4.16 -36.56
CA ASN A 12 -3.68 -5.48 -36.17
C ASN A 12 -3.33 -5.53 -34.68
N LEU A 13 -2.79 -4.45 -34.12
CA LEU A 13 -2.53 -4.33 -32.68
C LEU A 13 -3.84 -4.46 -31.91
N TRP A 14 -4.86 -3.72 -32.33
CA TRP A 14 -6.19 -3.77 -31.73
C TRP A 14 -6.82 -5.15 -31.84
N SER A 15 -6.63 -5.86 -32.95
CA SER A 15 -7.21 -7.20 -33.15
C SER A 15 -6.57 -8.26 -32.24
N HIS A 16 -5.25 -8.17 -32.00
CA HIS A 16 -4.49 -9.14 -31.20
C HIS A 16 -4.42 -8.79 -29.70
N TRP A 17 -4.86 -7.60 -29.29
CA TRP A 17 -4.88 -7.21 -27.88
C TRP A 17 -6.02 -7.91 -27.13
N LYS A 18 -5.67 -9.00 -26.43
CA LYS A 18 -6.64 -9.88 -25.74
C LYS A 18 -7.46 -9.15 -24.69
N SER A 19 -6.79 -8.32 -23.89
CA SER A 19 -7.39 -7.63 -22.75
C SER A 19 -8.15 -6.34 -23.12
N ARG A 20 -8.32 -6.02 -24.41
CA ARG A 20 -8.95 -4.77 -24.86
C ARG A 20 -10.38 -4.57 -24.34
N ASP A 21 -11.19 -5.63 -24.31
CA ASP A 21 -12.60 -5.54 -23.94
C ASP A 21 -12.74 -5.30 -22.43
N ASP A 22 -11.89 -5.97 -21.65
CA ASP A 22 -11.82 -5.77 -20.20
C ASP A 22 -11.24 -4.40 -19.85
N PHE A 23 -10.26 -3.91 -20.60
CA PHE A 23 -9.77 -2.54 -20.51
C PHE A 23 -10.91 -1.54 -20.75
N LEU A 24 -11.66 -1.66 -21.85
CA LEU A 24 -12.76 -0.75 -22.17
C LEU A 24 -13.88 -0.78 -21.12
N LYS A 25 -14.22 -1.96 -20.58
CA LYS A 25 -15.17 -2.09 -19.47
C LYS A 25 -14.64 -1.39 -18.22
N ALA A 26 -13.37 -1.60 -17.88
CA ALA A 26 -12.73 -0.96 -16.74
C ALA A 26 -12.75 0.58 -16.88
N GLN A 27 -12.49 1.13 -18.07
CA GLN A 27 -12.58 2.57 -18.32
C GLN A 27 -14.00 3.12 -18.10
N LYS A 28 -15.04 2.38 -18.53
CA LYS A 28 -16.44 2.78 -18.28
C LYS A 28 -16.78 2.80 -16.78
N HIS A 29 -16.35 1.78 -16.04
CA HIS A 29 -16.56 1.73 -14.58
C HIS A 29 -15.80 2.86 -13.87
N VAL A 30 -14.55 3.13 -14.26
CA VAL A 30 -13.74 4.22 -13.71
C VAL A 30 -14.42 5.56 -13.97
N ALA A 31 -14.94 5.81 -15.17
CA ALA A 31 -15.69 7.02 -15.48
C ALA A 31 -16.91 7.20 -14.56
N GLY A 32 -17.66 6.12 -14.27
CA GLY A 32 -18.77 6.13 -13.33
C GLY A 32 -18.34 6.48 -11.89
N ILE A 33 -17.22 5.91 -11.43
CA ILE A 33 -16.67 6.20 -10.09
C ILE A 33 -16.19 7.65 -10.00
N LEU A 34 -15.54 8.17 -11.05
CA LEU A 34 -15.07 9.55 -11.11
C LEU A 34 -16.24 10.54 -11.12
N ALA A 35 -17.33 10.23 -11.84
CA ALA A 35 -18.56 11.02 -11.80
C ALA A 35 -19.18 11.02 -10.39
N LEU A 36 -19.22 9.86 -9.72
CA LEU A 36 -19.67 9.75 -8.33
C LEU A 36 -18.82 10.61 -7.39
N ALA A 37 -17.48 10.57 -7.54
CA ALA A 37 -16.57 11.40 -6.76
C ALA A 37 -16.75 12.90 -7.03
N PHE A 38 -17.01 13.30 -8.28
CA PHE A 38 -17.30 14.69 -8.63
C PHE A 38 -18.58 15.18 -7.95
N VAL A 39 -19.66 14.38 -7.99
CA VAL A 39 -20.92 14.72 -7.31
C VAL A 39 -20.74 14.76 -5.79
N GLY A 40 -20.05 13.77 -5.22
CA GLY A 40 -19.76 13.73 -3.79
C GLY A 40 -18.95 14.93 -3.31
N ASN A 41 -17.91 15.34 -4.07
CA ASN A 41 -17.08 16.47 -3.69
C ASN A 41 -17.85 17.80 -3.68
N ASN A 42 -18.85 17.93 -4.56
CA ASN A 42 -19.70 19.11 -4.71
C ASN A 42 -21.04 19.00 -3.99
N TRP A 43 -21.18 18.06 -3.05
CA TRP A 43 -22.45 17.83 -2.36
C TRP A 43 -22.94 19.10 -1.61
N PRO A 44 -24.17 19.58 -1.87
CA PRO A 44 -24.62 20.89 -1.40
C PRO A 44 -24.89 20.90 0.11
N ALA A 45 -25.54 19.86 0.62
CA ALA A 45 -25.89 19.73 2.03
C ALA A 45 -24.69 19.18 2.82
N SER A 46 -23.87 20.06 3.38
CA SER A 46 -22.68 19.67 4.15
C SER A 46 -22.36 20.69 5.24
N TYR A 47 -21.58 20.30 6.24
CA TYR A 47 -21.12 21.19 7.32
C TYR A 47 -19.60 21.14 7.48
N PRO A 48 -18.96 22.20 8.01
CA PRO A 48 -17.52 22.22 8.22
C PRO A 48 -17.03 21.01 9.06
N ARG A 49 -16.00 20.32 8.58
CA ARG A 49 -15.40 19.17 9.26
C ARG A 49 -14.93 19.50 10.68
N ASP A 50 -14.51 20.75 10.88
CA ASP A 50 -14.17 21.31 12.17
C ASP A 50 -15.21 21.04 13.26
N GLU A 51 -16.49 21.08 12.88
CA GLU A 51 -17.62 20.86 13.79
C GLU A 51 -17.94 19.36 14.01
N ASN A 52 -17.21 18.47 13.33
CA ASN A 52 -17.30 17.02 13.51
C ASN A 52 -16.25 16.47 14.49
N GLU A 53 -15.51 17.34 15.17
CA GLU A 53 -14.48 16.92 16.13
C GLU A 53 -15.09 16.09 17.26
N ASN A 54 -14.65 14.83 17.40
CA ASN A 54 -15.17 13.92 18.42
C ASN A 54 -14.16 12.82 18.78
N ALA A 55 -13.40 13.06 19.85
CA ALA A 55 -12.39 12.11 20.34
C ALA A 55 -13.00 10.79 20.82
N ALA A 56 -14.17 10.82 21.46
CA ALA A 56 -14.82 9.61 21.95
C ALA A 56 -15.23 8.70 20.78
N MET A 57 -15.85 9.27 19.74
CA MET A 57 -16.24 8.51 18.56
C MET A 57 -15.05 7.99 17.76
N PHE A 58 -13.94 8.74 17.71
CA PHE A 58 -12.69 8.21 17.15
C PHE A 58 -12.27 6.91 17.84
N TRP A 59 -12.24 6.88 19.18
CA TRP A 59 -11.87 5.66 19.91
C TRP A 59 -12.92 4.55 19.79
N VAL A 60 -14.22 4.89 19.82
CA VAL A 60 -15.29 3.92 19.58
C VAL A 60 -15.10 3.23 18.22
N MET A 61 -14.83 3.97 17.14
CA MET A 61 -14.59 3.38 15.82
C MET A 61 -13.32 2.53 15.77
N ASN A 62 -12.27 2.88 16.52
CA ASN A 62 -11.07 2.04 16.64
C ASN A 62 -11.34 0.75 17.44
N VAL A 63 -12.21 0.79 18.45
CA VAL A 63 -12.66 -0.43 19.17
C VAL A 63 -13.52 -1.30 18.25
N VAL A 64 -14.41 -0.71 17.45
CA VAL A 64 -15.24 -1.45 16.48
C VAL A 64 -14.37 -2.19 15.47
N ILE A 65 -13.36 -1.55 14.88
CA ILE A 65 -12.46 -2.24 13.94
C ILE A 65 -11.60 -3.29 14.66
N LEU A 66 -11.22 -3.06 15.91
CA LEU A 66 -10.49 -4.06 16.70
C LEU A 66 -11.33 -5.31 16.94
N VAL A 67 -12.61 -5.15 17.31
CA VAL A 67 -13.54 -6.27 17.47
C VAL A 67 -13.72 -7.00 16.13
N ALA A 68 -13.94 -6.27 15.04
CA ALA A 68 -14.02 -6.87 13.71
C ALA A 68 -12.73 -7.60 13.33
N ALA A 69 -11.57 -7.05 13.70
CA ALA A 69 -10.28 -7.67 13.44
C ALA A 69 -10.14 -8.99 14.18
N LEU A 70 -10.49 -9.02 15.47
CA LEU A 70 -10.45 -10.20 16.34
C LEU A 70 -11.42 -11.30 15.86
N VAL A 71 -12.64 -10.93 15.46
CA VAL A 71 -13.66 -11.87 14.96
C VAL A 71 -13.26 -12.46 13.60
N THR A 72 -12.47 -11.74 12.81
CA THR A 72 -12.03 -12.18 11.48
C THR A 72 -10.57 -12.67 11.46
N LEU A 73 -10.00 -13.01 12.62
CA LEU A 73 -8.69 -13.63 12.69
C LEU A 73 -8.73 -15.00 12.02
N GLN A 74 -7.82 -15.19 11.07
CA GLN A 74 -7.61 -16.43 10.36
C GLN A 74 -6.18 -16.90 10.57
N HIS A 75 -6.04 -18.20 10.84
CA HIS A 75 -4.76 -18.87 10.84
C HIS A 75 -4.45 -19.35 9.42
N ASP A 76 -3.22 -19.15 8.96
CA ASP A 76 -2.75 -19.68 7.69
C ASP A 76 -2.72 -21.21 7.75
N ALA A 77 -3.69 -21.85 7.08
CA ALA A 77 -3.83 -23.30 7.03
C ALA A 77 -2.63 -23.98 6.33
N ASN A 78 -1.91 -23.26 5.48
CA ASN A 78 -0.75 -23.77 4.74
C ASN A 78 0.59 -23.47 5.42
N ALA A 79 0.58 -22.87 6.61
CA ALA A 79 1.79 -22.47 7.32
C ALA A 79 2.73 -23.67 7.60
N SER A 80 2.16 -24.80 8.00
CA SER A 80 2.92 -26.03 8.30
C SER A 80 3.69 -26.58 7.09
N ALA A 81 3.18 -26.39 5.86
CA ALA A 81 3.82 -26.88 4.64
C ALA A 81 4.87 -25.89 4.09
N ARG A 82 4.67 -24.59 4.27
CA ARG A 82 5.54 -23.53 3.72
C ARG A 82 6.68 -23.11 4.63
N GLY A 83 6.67 -23.60 5.88
CA GLY A 83 7.56 -23.14 6.94
C GLY A 83 7.24 -21.69 7.36
N ILE A 84 7.97 -21.21 8.38
CA ILE A 84 7.71 -19.89 8.97
C ILE A 84 7.99 -18.78 7.94
N GLN A 85 6.97 -17.96 7.68
CA GLN A 85 7.04 -16.80 6.80
C GLN A 85 6.77 -15.53 7.61
N PRO A 86 7.82 -14.86 8.12
CA PRO A 86 7.63 -13.61 8.84
C PRO A 86 7.13 -12.52 7.88
N LEU A 87 6.10 -11.80 8.33
CA LEU A 87 5.38 -10.73 7.61
C LEU A 87 4.93 -11.17 6.21
N SER A 88 3.93 -12.05 6.16
CA SER A 88 3.34 -12.52 4.90
C SER A 88 2.70 -11.38 4.09
N ARG A 89 2.31 -11.65 2.83
CA ARG A 89 1.58 -10.67 2.02
C ARG A 89 0.29 -10.25 2.70
N ASP A 90 -0.46 -11.19 3.26
CA ASP A 90 -1.74 -10.90 3.90
C ASP A 90 -1.54 -10.11 5.21
N GLN A 91 -0.46 -10.37 5.96
CA GLN A 91 -0.06 -9.54 7.11
C GLN A 91 0.39 -8.13 6.72
N THR A 92 1.05 -8.01 5.57
CA THR A 92 1.46 -6.71 5.02
C THR A 92 0.23 -5.90 4.61
N GLU A 93 -0.79 -6.53 4.00
CA GLU A 93 -2.06 -5.86 3.70
C GLU A 93 -2.83 -5.55 4.99
N GLU A 94 -2.90 -6.45 5.97
CA GLU A 94 -3.48 -6.18 7.30
C GLU A 94 -2.85 -4.94 7.94
N TRP A 95 -1.52 -4.82 7.89
CA TRP A 95 -0.79 -3.67 8.43
C TRP A 95 -1.27 -2.37 7.77
N LYS A 96 -1.32 -2.35 6.43
CA LYS A 96 -1.88 -1.21 5.71
C LYS A 96 -3.33 -0.95 6.09
N GLY A 97 -4.15 -1.98 6.27
CA GLY A 97 -5.56 -1.86 6.58
C GLY A 97 -5.84 -1.13 7.87
N TRP A 98 -5.17 -1.51 8.97
CA TRP A 98 -5.40 -0.83 10.25
C TRP A 98 -4.82 0.60 10.27
N MET A 99 -3.68 0.83 9.60
CA MET A 99 -3.16 2.18 9.40
C MET A 99 -4.14 3.04 8.61
N GLN A 100 -4.73 2.49 7.55
CA GLN A 100 -5.70 3.17 6.69
C GLN A 100 -6.97 3.53 7.45
N TRP A 101 -7.49 2.59 8.25
CA TRP A 101 -8.64 2.85 9.09
C TRP A 101 -8.39 4.01 10.06
N ALA A 102 -7.27 3.96 10.79
CA ALA A 102 -6.89 5.02 11.72
C ALA A 102 -6.72 6.37 11.01
N PHE A 103 -6.12 6.36 9.81
CA PHE A 103 -5.95 7.55 8.97
C PHE A 103 -7.29 8.18 8.55
N ILE A 104 -8.26 7.38 8.12
CA ILE A 104 -9.59 7.86 7.71
C ILE A 104 -10.35 8.41 8.93
N MET A 105 -10.36 7.68 10.05
CA MET A 105 -11.03 8.13 11.28
C MET A 105 -10.39 9.39 11.86
N TYR A 106 -9.07 9.53 11.75
CA TYR A 106 -8.34 10.74 12.11
C TYR A 106 -8.85 11.96 11.34
N HIS A 107 -9.03 11.84 10.03
CA HIS A 107 -9.57 12.92 9.22
C HIS A 107 -11.03 13.18 9.56
N TYR A 108 -11.86 12.15 9.63
CA TYR A 108 -13.31 12.29 9.81
C TYR A 108 -13.68 12.94 11.16
N PHE A 109 -13.10 12.47 12.26
CA PHE A 109 -13.36 13.00 13.62
C PHE A 109 -12.38 14.07 14.06
N ARG A 110 -11.49 14.51 13.16
CA ARG A 110 -10.51 15.57 13.41
C ARG A 110 -9.67 15.34 14.67
N ALA A 111 -9.19 14.11 14.84
CA ALA A 111 -8.46 13.68 16.04
C ALA A 111 -7.02 14.22 16.08
N ARG A 112 -6.84 15.53 16.29
CA ARG A 112 -5.52 16.20 16.22
C ARG A 112 -4.48 15.62 17.19
N PHE A 113 -4.93 15.05 18.31
CA PHE A 113 -4.07 14.48 19.36
C PHE A 113 -3.29 13.23 18.93
N VAL A 114 -3.67 12.55 17.83
CA VAL A 114 -2.91 11.40 17.28
C VAL A 114 -2.04 11.77 16.06
N TYR A 115 -1.76 13.06 15.86
CA TYR A 115 -1.06 13.53 14.66
C TYR A 115 0.31 12.84 14.47
N ASN A 116 1.07 12.65 15.54
CA ASN A 116 2.42 12.06 15.47
C ASN A 116 2.37 10.57 15.09
N GLU A 117 1.37 9.84 15.56
CA GLU A 117 1.10 8.43 15.23
C GLU A 117 0.70 8.30 13.77
N ILE A 118 -0.23 9.14 13.30
CA ILE A 118 -0.62 9.19 11.89
C ILE A 118 0.58 9.52 11.00
N ARG A 119 1.49 10.38 11.47
CA ARG A 119 2.73 10.69 10.76
C ARG A 119 3.64 9.46 10.63
N ILE A 120 3.75 8.62 11.66
CA ILE A 120 4.46 7.32 11.53
C ILE A 120 3.79 6.45 10.48
N PHE A 121 2.46 6.41 10.40
CA PHE A 121 1.77 5.57 9.41
C PHE A 121 2.08 5.99 7.98
N VAL A 122 2.14 7.30 7.72
CA VAL A 122 2.60 7.84 6.43
C VAL A 122 4.00 7.36 6.10
N SER A 123 4.94 7.51 7.04
CA SER A 123 6.30 7.01 6.86
C SER A 123 6.37 5.48 6.72
N SER A 124 5.47 4.74 7.37
CA SER A 124 5.36 3.28 7.28
C SER A 124 4.93 2.84 5.88
N TYR A 125 3.98 3.53 5.25
CA TYR A 125 3.61 3.26 3.85
C TYR A 125 4.78 3.42 2.88
N VAL A 126 5.54 4.50 3.04
CA VAL A 126 6.72 4.79 2.21
C VAL A 126 7.84 3.78 2.51
N PHE A 127 8.05 3.43 3.77
CA PHE A 127 8.95 2.36 4.21
C PHE A 127 8.60 1.01 3.56
N MET A 128 7.33 0.62 3.57
CA MET A 128 6.86 -0.63 2.95
C MET A 128 7.10 -0.66 1.44
N THR A 129 7.12 0.52 0.79
CA THR A 129 7.46 0.64 -0.63
C THR A 129 8.91 0.30 -0.89
N GLY A 130 9.83 0.83 -0.08
CA GLY A 130 11.25 0.47 -0.13
C GLY A 130 11.47 -1.00 0.19
N TRP A 131 10.87 -1.49 1.26
CA TRP A 131 11.01 -2.86 1.76
C TRP A 131 10.52 -3.92 0.76
N GLY A 132 9.31 -3.76 0.22
CA GLY A 132 8.70 -4.72 -0.69
C GLY A 132 9.38 -4.73 -2.06
N ASN A 133 9.70 -3.56 -2.62
CA ASN A 133 10.33 -3.48 -3.93
C ASN A 133 11.80 -3.92 -3.88
N TRP A 134 12.52 -3.67 -2.78
CA TRP A 134 13.88 -4.19 -2.63
C TRP A 134 13.90 -5.72 -2.71
N GLN A 135 13.06 -6.40 -1.92
CA GLN A 135 12.96 -7.85 -1.95
C GLN A 135 12.57 -8.39 -3.33
N TYR A 136 11.69 -7.69 -4.04
CA TYR A 136 11.32 -8.04 -5.42
C TYR A 136 12.53 -7.95 -6.35
N PHE A 137 13.25 -6.83 -6.38
CA PHE A 137 14.39 -6.64 -7.30
C PHE A 137 15.58 -7.53 -6.93
N GLU A 138 15.84 -7.76 -5.65
CA GLU A 138 16.89 -8.67 -5.19
C GLU A 138 16.63 -10.10 -5.66
N LYS A 139 15.38 -10.57 -5.58
CA LYS A 139 14.99 -11.94 -5.97
C LYS A 139 14.79 -12.11 -7.48
N LYS A 140 14.03 -11.23 -8.13
CA LYS A 140 13.59 -11.38 -9.52
C LYS A 140 14.53 -10.73 -10.53
N ARG A 141 15.35 -9.76 -10.12
CA ARG A 141 16.27 -9.00 -10.99
C ARG A 141 15.59 -8.38 -12.23
N ASP A 142 14.30 -8.08 -12.11
CA ASP A 142 13.53 -7.49 -13.20
C ASP A 142 13.63 -5.95 -13.15
N PHE A 143 14.47 -5.38 -14.02
CA PHE A 143 14.63 -3.93 -14.19
C PHE A 143 13.98 -3.41 -15.48
N SER A 144 12.96 -4.11 -15.97
CA SER A 144 12.29 -3.81 -17.22
C SER A 144 11.49 -2.50 -17.20
N LEU A 145 11.28 -1.93 -18.38
CA LEU A 145 10.43 -0.75 -18.55
C LEU A 145 8.95 -1.09 -18.29
N GLU A 146 8.55 -2.32 -18.63
CA GLU A 146 7.24 -2.91 -18.30
C GLU A 146 6.98 -2.86 -16.80
N ARG A 147 7.95 -3.29 -15.99
CA ARG A 147 7.84 -3.21 -14.53
C ARG A 147 7.69 -1.78 -14.05
N ALA A 148 8.46 -0.85 -14.60
CA ALA A 148 8.40 0.56 -14.24
C ALA A 148 7.03 1.18 -14.57
N ILE A 149 6.51 0.95 -15.78
CA ILE A 149 5.21 1.47 -16.22
C ILE A 149 4.06 0.81 -15.44
N SER A 150 4.11 -0.51 -15.25
CA SER A 150 3.09 -1.24 -14.49
C SER A 150 2.97 -0.70 -13.06
N MET A 151 4.10 -0.45 -12.38
CA MET A 151 4.09 0.13 -11.04
C MET A 151 3.70 1.61 -11.03
N TRP A 152 4.12 2.39 -12.03
CA TRP A 152 3.71 3.77 -12.17
C TRP A 152 2.19 3.88 -12.33
N LEU A 153 1.57 3.05 -13.18
CA LEU A 153 0.13 2.96 -13.37
C LEU A 153 -0.57 2.56 -12.07
N ARG A 154 -0.08 1.53 -11.39
CA ARG A 154 -0.68 1.06 -10.13
C ARG A 154 -0.80 2.16 -9.07
N ILE A 155 0.18 3.08 -9.04
CA ILE A 155 0.26 4.15 -8.05
C ILE A 155 -0.47 5.42 -8.52
N ASN A 156 -0.36 5.77 -9.80
CA ASN A 156 -0.74 7.09 -10.30
C ASN A 156 -2.03 7.11 -11.13
N TYR A 157 -2.44 5.99 -11.72
CA TYR A 157 -3.56 5.95 -12.67
C TYR A 157 -4.84 6.56 -12.09
N PHE A 158 -5.33 6.00 -10.99
CA PHE A 158 -6.60 6.45 -10.41
C PHE A 158 -6.49 7.83 -9.72
N PRO A 159 -5.46 8.13 -8.90
CA PRO A 159 -5.31 9.46 -8.31
C PRO A 159 -5.19 10.59 -9.33
N LEU A 160 -4.46 10.40 -10.43
CA LEU A 160 -4.33 11.44 -11.45
C LEU A 160 -5.65 11.70 -12.17
N LEU A 161 -6.42 10.66 -12.51
CA LEU A 161 -7.76 10.82 -13.09
C LEU A 161 -8.70 11.55 -12.14
N LEU A 162 -8.61 11.27 -10.84
CA LEU A 162 -9.39 11.93 -9.81
C LEU A 162 -9.05 13.43 -9.72
N CYS A 163 -7.77 13.79 -9.70
CA CYS A 163 -7.32 15.19 -9.77
C CYS A 163 -7.87 15.91 -11.02
N LEU A 164 -7.83 15.24 -12.18
CA LEU A 164 -8.29 15.82 -13.45
C LEU A 164 -9.81 16.07 -13.46
N VAL A 165 -10.61 15.12 -12.96
CA VAL A 165 -12.08 15.22 -12.99
C VAL A 165 -12.62 16.13 -11.89
N VAL A 166 -12.07 16.02 -10.67
CA VAL A 166 -12.57 16.77 -9.50
C VAL A 166 -11.95 18.16 -9.40
N GLY A 167 -10.76 18.37 -9.99
CA GLY A 167 -10.03 19.64 -9.93
C GLY A 167 -9.16 19.80 -8.68
N THR A 168 -8.94 18.74 -7.92
CA THR A 168 -8.10 18.73 -6.70
C THR A 168 -6.62 18.67 -7.07
N LYS A 169 -5.76 19.36 -6.28
CA LYS A 169 -4.31 19.38 -6.51
C LYS A 169 -3.69 18.04 -6.12
N LEU A 170 -2.68 17.59 -6.87
CA LEU A 170 -1.94 16.38 -6.54
C LEU A 170 -1.23 16.46 -5.18
N ASP A 171 -0.92 17.68 -4.73
CA ASP A 171 -0.33 17.98 -3.43
C ASP A 171 -1.17 17.47 -2.26
N ASP A 172 -2.50 17.45 -2.39
CA ASP A 172 -3.40 16.92 -1.38
C ASP A 172 -3.27 15.39 -1.26
N PHE A 173 -2.85 14.74 -2.35
CA PHE A 173 -2.56 13.31 -2.43
C PHE A 173 -1.05 13.02 -2.30
N TYR A 174 -0.32 13.78 -1.49
CA TYR A 174 1.15 13.72 -1.37
C TYR A 174 1.75 12.32 -1.11
N ILE A 175 0.98 11.37 -0.57
CA ILE A 175 1.43 9.98 -0.39
C ILE A 175 1.72 9.31 -1.76
N VAL A 176 0.99 9.69 -2.81
CA VAL A 176 1.14 9.18 -4.19
C VAL A 176 2.53 9.50 -4.79
N PRO A 177 2.99 10.77 -4.84
CA PRO A 177 4.33 11.08 -5.32
C PRO A 177 5.44 10.52 -4.41
N LEU A 178 5.21 10.39 -3.09
CA LEU A 178 6.15 9.72 -2.18
C LEU A 178 6.32 8.24 -2.56
N HIS A 179 5.24 7.50 -2.80
CA HIS A 179 5.30 6.11 -3.26
C HIS A 179 6.00 5.98 -4.62
N THR A 180 5.66 6.87 -5.56
CA THR A 180 6.27 6.87 -6.90
C THR A 180 7.77 7.08 -6.81
N THR A 181 8.21 8.09 -6.05
CA THR A 181 9.63 8.37 -5.83
C THR A 181 10.30 7.20 -5.10
N GLY A 182 9.67 6.66 -4.06
CA GLY A 182 10.20 5.54 -3.29
C GLY A 182 10.40 4.28 -4.14
N PHE A 183 9.50 4.01 -5.08
CA PHE A 183 9.66 2.93 -6.06
C PHE A 183 10.90 3.14 -6.95
N PHE A 184 11.02 4.31 -7.59
CA PHE A 184 12.15 4.58 -8.51
C PHE A 184 13.49 4.64 -7.79
N VAL A 185 13.54 5.20 -6.58
CA VAL A 185 14.73 5.17 -5.73
C VAL A 185 15.12 3.73 -5.44
N THR A 186 14.17 2.88 -5.05
CA THR A 186 14.45 1.48 -4.75
C THR A 186 14.94 0.72 -5.98
N MET A 187 14.31 0.95 -7.13
CA MET A 187 14.71 0.36 -8.41
C MET A 187 16.13 0.80 -8.80
N ALA A 188 16.45 2.08 -8.67
CA ALA A 188 17.77 2.63 -8.94
C ALA A 188 18.82 2.03 -8.00
N THR A 189 18.55 1.95 -6.69
CA THR A 189 19.46 1.37 -5.70
C THR A 189 19.72 -0.12 -5.98
N ALA A 190 18.68 -0.89 -6.30
CA ALA A 190 18.84 -2.29 -6.68
C ALA A 190 19.58 -2.47 -8.02
N TYR A 191 19.39 -1.56 -8.97
CA TYR A 191 20.12 -1.54 -10.22
C TYR A 191 21.60 -1.23 -10.01
N VAL A 192 21.94 -0.26 -9.15
CA VAL A 192 23.32 0.02 -8.73
C VAL A 192 23.94 -1.22 -8.09
N ALA A 193 23.21 -1.92 -7.22
CA ALA A 193 23.67 -3.18 -6.66
C ALA A 193 23.97 -4.22 -7.77
N HIS A 194 23.15 -4.31 -8.81
CA HIS A 194 23.41 -5.18 -9.95
C HIS A 194 24.64 -4.75 -10.76
N VAL A 195 24.86 -3.47 -10.99
CA VAL A 195 26.07 -2.97 -11.70
C VAL A 195 27.34 -3.27 -10.90
N LEU A 196 27.31 -3.08 -9.58
CA LEU A 196 28.43 -3.34 -8.69
C LEU A 196 28.83 -4.83 -8.63
N GLU A 197 27.97 -5.75 -9.10
CA GLU A 197 28.25 -7.20 -9.18
C GLU A 197 29.46 -7.54 -10.07
N ARG A 198 29.80 -6.62 -10.98
CA ARG A 198 30.99 -6.73 -11.82
C ARG A 198 32.28 -6.56 -11.03
N PHE A 199 32.25 -5.76 -9.97
CA PHE A 199 33.43 -5.38 -9.17
C PHE A 199 33.46 -6.02 -7.78
N ILE A 200 32.29 -6.16 -7.13
CA ILE A 200 32.13 -6.69 -5.77
C ILE A 200 31.32 -7.99 -5.88
N LYS A 201 32.01 -9.13 -5.75
CA LYS A 201 31.37 -10.46 -5.83
C LYS A 201 30.52 -10.80 -4.61
N PRO A 202 30.94 -10.52 -3.35
CA PRO A 202 30.12 -10.84 -2.19
C PRO A 202 28.82 -10.04 -2.18
N ALA A 203 27.68 -10.74 -2.22
CA ALA A 203 26.35 -10.11 -2.32
C ALA A 203 26.08 -9.12 -1.17
N VAL A 204 26.48 -9.47 0.07
CA VAL A 204 26.37 -8.60 1.25
C VAL A 204 27.08 -7.27 1.01
N GLN A 205 28.37 -7.31 0.65
CA GLN A 205 29.19 -6.11 0.49
C GLN A 205 28.67 -5.24 -0.65
N ARG A 206 28.28 -5.85 -1.76
CA ARG A 206 27.74 -5.16 -2.93
C ARG A 206 26.42 -4.47 -2.62
N ASN A 207 25.49 -5.16 -1.96
CA ASN A 207 24.20 -4.59 -1.60
C ASN A 207 24.37 -3.47 -0.57
N LEU A 208 25.23 -3.65 0.44
CA LEU A 208 25.55 -2.60 1.41
C LEU A 208 26.21 -1.38 0.75
N ALA A 209 27.10 -1.59 -0.23
CA ALA A 209 27.70 -0.50 -0.99
C ALA A 209 26.63 0.29 -1.78
N ALA A 210 25.69 -0.40 -2.44
CA ALA A 210 24.60 0.27 -3.15
C ALA A 210 23.67 1.05 -2.21
N ILE A 211 23.31 0.47 -1.05
CA ILE A 211 22.50 1.13 -0.01
C ILE A 211 23.23 2.35 0.56
N GLY A 212 24.55 2.26 0.76
CA GLY A 212 25.41 3.36 1.19
C GLY A 212 25.50 4.49 0.16
N ILE A 213 25.66 4.15 -1.13
CA ILE A 213 25.61 5.13 -2.22
C ILE A 213 24.24 5.81 -2.26
N SER A 214 23.16 5.04 -2.14
CA SER A 214 21.81 5.58 -2.05
C SER A 214 21.67 6.54 -0.87
N LEU A 215 22.20 6.21 0.32
CA LEU A 215 22.16 7.10 1.48
C LEU A 215 22.90 8.42 1.21
N LEU A 216 24.10 8.32 0.63
CA LEU A 216 24.90 9.51 0.28
C LEU A 216 24.13 10.43 -0.67
N VAL A 217 23.49 9.87 -1.70
CA VAL A 217 22.65 10.65 -2.62
C VAL A 217 21.48 11.31 -1.89
N HIS A 218 20.82 10.61 -0.95
CA HIS A 218 19.73 11.19 -0.16
C HIS A 218 20.23 12.35 0.71
N ILE A 219 21.36 12.19 1.41
CA ILE A 219 21.96 13.24 2.24
C ILE A 219 22.34 14.44 1.37
N LEU A 220 23.02 14.22 0.24
CA LEU A 220 23.41 15.28 -0.67
C LEU A 220 22.21 16.01 -1.27
N PHE A 221 21.08 15.33 -1.48
CA PHE A 221 19.86 15.98 -1.98
C PHE A 221 19.12 16.73 -0.87
N TYR A 222 18.76 16.05 0.22
CA TYR A 222 17.86 16.57 1.26
C TYR A 222 18.52 17.49 2.29
N GLU A 223 19.81 17.29 2.60
CA GLU A 223 20.53 18.10 3.61
C GLU A 223 21.29 19.28 2.99
N THR A 224 21.21 19.47 1.67
CA THR A 224 21.84 20.61 0.97
C THR A 224 20.80 21.50 0.31
N LYS A 225 21.24 22.61 -0.31
CA LYS A 225 20.36 23.51 -1.06
C LYS A 225 19.65 22.84 -2.25
N ALA A 226 20.09 21.65 -2.68
CA ALA A 226 19.47 20.89 -3.77
C ALA A 226 17.99 20.58 -3.51
N VAL A 227 17.60 20.37 -2.25
CA VAL A 227 16.19 20.13 -1.85
C VAL A 227 15.24 21.27 -2.24
N ASN A 228 15.75 22.50 -2.44
CA ASN A 228 14.93 23.61 -2.93
C ASN A 228 14.38 23.37 -4.35
N PHE A 229 14.93 22.41 -5.10
CA PHE A 229 14.31 21.93 -6.35
C PHE A 229 12.84 21.52 -6.14
N LEU A 230 12.49 20.96 -4.98
CA LEU A 230 11.11 20.55 -4.69
C LEU A 230 10.12 21.73 -4.61
N LYS A 231 10.60 22.93 -4.29
CA LYS A 231 9.78 24.15 -4.27
C LYS A 231 9.33 24.59 -5.65
N PHE A 232 9.99 24.10 -6.71
CA PHE A 232 9.52 24.29 -8.09
C PHE A 232 8.15 23.65 -8.32
N PHE A 233 7.86 22.53 -7.63
CA PHE A 233 6.55 21.88 -7.70
C PHE A 233 5.55 22.57 -6.78
N SER A 234 5.83 22.60 -5.47
CA SER A 234 5.08 23.39 -4.49
C SER A 234 5.76 23.39 -3.11
N ASP A 235 5.39 24.35 -2.26
CA ASP A 235 5.84 24.39 -0.86
C ASP A 235 5.31 23.20 -0.05
N GLU A 236 4.11 22.69 -0.40
CA GLU A 236 3.54 21.51 0.25
C GLU A 236 4.36 20.26 -0.08
N ILE A 237 4.71 20.04 -1.35
CA ILE A 237 5.57 18.93 -1.77
C ILE A 237 6.94 19.02 -1.07
N PHE A 238 7.55 20.21 -1.02
CA PHE A 238 8.80 20.42 -0.28
C PHE A 238 8.68 20.00 1.18
N PHE A 239 7.63 20.45 1.88
CA PHE A 239 7.40 20.10 3.28
C PHE A 239 7.18 18.59 3.48
N ARG A 240 6.34 17.96 2.64
CA ARG A 240 5.99 16.54 2.76
C ARG A 240 7.19 15.63 2.52
N PHE A 241 7.97 15.90 1.47
CA PHE A 241 9.17 15.13 1.15
C PHE A 241 10.27 15.32 2.19
N GLN A 242 10.47 16.53 2.73
CA GLN A 242 11.42 16.75 3.82
C GLN A 242 11.06 15.95 5.07
N ALA A 243 9.77 15.86 5.38
CA ALA A 243 9.33 15.17 6.57
C ALA A 243 9.33 13.63 6.40
N ASP A 244 9.29 13.06 5.20
CA ASP A 244 9.42 11.59 4.97
C ASP A 244 10.72 11.19 4.24
N LYS A 245 11.76 12.05 4.26
CA LYS A 245 12.96 11.95 3.40
C LYS A 245 13.75 10.65 3.52
N TYR A 246 13.74 10.01 4.69
CA TYR A 246 14.50 8.77 4.94
C TYR A 246 13.64 7.50 4.92
N SER A 247 12.33 7.63 4.74
CA SER A 247 11.38 6.51 4.94
C SER A 247 11.60 5.39 3.93
N THR A 248 11.79 5.73 2.65
CA THR A 248 12.12 4.73 1.61
C THR A 248 13.46 4.06 1.90
N TRP A 249 14.48 4.84 2.27
CA TRP A 249 15.83 4.32 2.49
C TRP A 249 15.90 3.32 3.64
N PHE A 250 15.24 3.61 4.77
CA PHE A 250 15.08 2.64 5.86
C PHE A 250 14.30 1.41 5.41
N GLY A 251 13.30 1.57 4.54
CA GLY A 251 12.58 0.46 3.91
C GLY A 251 13.51 -0.47 3.13
N ILE A 252 14.38 0.09 2.29
CA ILE A 252 15.39 -0.65 1.53
C ILE A 252 16.34 -1.40 2.47
N LEU A 253 16.86 -0.71 3.50
CA LEU A 253 17.76 -1.30 4.49
C LEU A 253 17.10 -2.48 5.23
N ALA A 254 15.86 -2.30 5.67
CA ALA A 254 15.08 -3.35 6.31
C ALA A 254 14.77 -4.50 5.35
N GLY A 255 14.50 -4.21 4.07
CA GLY A 255 14.26 -5.22 3.03
C GLY A 255 15.48 -6.11 2.82
N PHE A 256 16.68 -5.51 2.78
CA PHE A 256 17.94 -6.24 2.74
C PHE A 256 18.15 -7.10 3.98
N GLY A 257 17.92 -6.53 5.17
CA GLY A 257 18.02 -7.24 6.45
C GLY A 257 17.01 -8.39 6.60
N TRP A 258 15.85 -8.30 5.94
CA TRP A 258 14.73 -9.23 6.10
C TRP A 258 15.10 -10.67 5.75
N SER A 259 15.93 -10.87 4.72
CA SER A 259 16.41 -12.20 4.32
C SER A 259 17.21 -12.90 5.43
N TYR A 260 17.94 -12.14 6.25
CA TYR A 260 18.71 -12.66 7.39
C TYR A 260 17.82 -12.87 8.61
N VAL A 261 16.90 -11.93 8.88
CA VAL A 261 15.89 -12.06 9.93
C VAL A 261 15.06 -13.31 9.73
N LYS A 262 14.60 -13.58 8.50
CA LYS A 262 13.86 -14.81 8.16
C LYS A 262 14.64 -16.07 8.47
N LYS A 263 15.93 -16.13 8.13
CA LYS A 263 16.80 -17.27 8.44
C LYS A 263 16.98 -17.45 9.95
N ALA A 264 17.17 -16.36 10.70
CA ALA A 264 17.30 -16.39 12.14
C ALA A 264 16.02 -16.89 12.83
N ILE A 265 14.85 -16.37 12.43
CA ILE A 265 13.54 -16.83 12.93
C ILE A 265 13.36 -18.32 12.64
N GLN A 266 13.68 -18.79 11.44
CA GLN A 266 13.58 -20.21 11.10
C GLN A 266 14.52 -21.05 11.98
N PHE A 267 15.78 -20.64 12.14
CA PHE A 267 16.79 -21.34 12.93
C PHE A 267 16.37 -21.53 14.40
N TYR A 268 15.92 -20.48 15.08
CA TYR A 268 15.51 -20.58 16.48
C TYR A 268 14.20 -21.36 16.68
N ASN A 269 13.37 -21.46 15.64
CA ASN A 269 12.16 -22.25 15.68
C ASN A 269 12.37 -23.74 15.36
N THR A 270 13.51 -24.14 14.82
CA THR A 270 13.81 -25.55 14.46
C THR A 270 14.86 -26.21 15.37
N THR A 271 15.51 -25.48 16.28
CA THR A 271 16.62 -25.99 17.10
C THR A 271 16.16 -26.53 18.47
N PRO A 272 16.49 -27.78 18.86
CA PRO A 272 16.19 -28.34 20.19
C PRO A 272 17.07 -27.77 21.34
N PRO A 273 16.60 -27.68 22.61
CA PRO A 273 15.25 -27.95 23.09
C PRO A 273 14.30 -26.81 22.68
N VAL A 274 13.33 -27.21 21.87
CA VAL A 274 12.56 -26.30 21.01
C VAL A 274 11.73 -25.32 21.85
N THR A 275 11.14 -25.76 22.97
CA THR A 275 10.09 -24.99 23.67
C THR A 275 10.62 -23.86 24.56
N LEU A 276 11.64 -24.08 25.38
CA LEU A 276 12.17 -23.05 26.28
C LEU A 276 12.89 -21.94 25.51
N HIS A 277 13.76 -22.32 24.57
CA HIS A 277 14.52 -21.37 23.76
C HIS A 277 13.59 -20.50 22.89
N GLN A 278 12.58 -21.10 22.24
CA GLN A 278 11.57 -20.34 21.48
C GLN A 278 10.79 -19.37 22.35
N ASN A 279 10.35 -19.79 23.54
CA ASN A 279 9.57 -18.93 24.43
C ASN A 279 10.39 -17.74 24.93
N ILE A 280 11.66 -17.95 25.29
CA ILE A 280 12.56 -16.87 25.71
C ILE A 280 12.80 -15.92 24.55
N VAL A 281 13.20 -16.41 23.38
CA VAL A 281 13.45 -15.55 22.20
C VAL A 281 12.18 -14.77 21.82
N SER A 282 11.02 -15.42 21.82
CA SER A 282 9.74 -14.77 21.49
C SER A 282 9.38 -13.68 22.50
N ALA A 283 9.54 -13.97 23.80
CA ALA A 283 9.28 -13.00 24.86
C ALA A 283 10.26 -11.82 24.81
N THR A 284 11.56 -12.09 24.61
CA THR A 284 12.59 -11.06 24.45
C THR A 284 12.33 -10.19 23.23
N GLN A 285 11.98 -10.78 22.08
CA GLN A 285 11.66 -10.04 20.85
C GLN A 285 10.41 -9.19 21.03
N GLY A 286 9.36 -9.74 21.63
CA GLY A 286 8.13 -9.01 21.94
C GLY A 286 8.36 -7.85 22.91
N ALA A 287 9.12 -8.09 23.99
CA ALA A 287 9.47 -7.07 24.98
C ALA A 287 10.35 -5.96 24.38
N ALA A 288 11.34 -6.31 23.56
CA ALA A 288 12.16 -5.35 22.85
C ALA A 288 11.32 -4.50 21.88
N GLY A 289 10.39 -5.12 21.15
CA GLY A 289 9.50 -4.41 20.26
C GLY A 289 8.58 -3.43 20.99
N LEU A 290 7.98 -3.86 22.11
CA LEU A 290 7.17 -2.99 22.96
C LEU A 290 8.00 -1.86 23.56
N ALA A 291 9.22 -2.14 24.02
CA ALA A 291 10.13 -1.14 24.56
C ALA A 291 10.48 -0.05 23.53
N LEU A 292 10.71 -0.41 22.26
CA LEU A 292 10.95 0.57 21.19
C LEU A 292 9.73 1.47 20.95
N ILE A 293 8.51 0.90 20.91
CA ILE A 293 7.28 1.68 20.73
C ILE A 293 7.08 2.65 21.91
N LEU A 294 7.22 2.15 23.15
CA LEU A 294 7.08 2.97 24.35
C LEU A 294 8.17 4.05 24.42
N PHE A 295 9.42 3.70 24.11
CA PHE A 295 10.52 4.66 24.04
C PHE A 295 10.21 5.77 23.04
N TRP A 296 9.76 5.43 21.84
CA TRP A 296 9.35 6.45 20.87
C TRP A 296 8.20 7.30 21.39
N TYR A 297 7.16 6.70 21.98
CA TYR A 297 5.99 7.42 22.46
C TYR A 297 6.35 8.44 23.56
N PHE A 298 7.10 8.01 24.58
CA PHE A 298 7.46 8.88 25.70
C PHE A 298 8.47 9.96 25.31
N MET A 299 9.44 9.65 24.44
CA MET A 299 10.50 10.60 24.07
C MET A 299 10.08 11.56 22.95
N PHE A 300 9.25 11.12 22.01
CA PHE A 300 8.93 11.87 20.78
C PHE A 300 7.43 11.94 20.47
N GLY A 301 6.69 10.85 20.66
CA GLY A 301 5.27 10.77 20.30
C GLY A 301 4.37 11.70 21.10
N SER A 302 4.71 11.97 22.37
CA SER A 302 3.95 12.83 23.28
C SER A 302 4.09 14.34 22.99
N ILE A 303 4.96 14.73 22.07
CA ILE A 303 5.22 16.13 21.71
C ILE A 303 4.00 16.73 20.99
N GLN A 304 3.29 17.64 21.65
CA GLN A 304 2.05 18.22 21.12
C GLN A 304 2.30 19.21 19.97
N ASP A 305 3.43 19.93 19.99
CA ASP A 305 3.73 20.91 18.97
C ASP A 305 4.30 20.24 17.70
N LYS A 306 3.51 20.30 16.63
CA LYS A 306 3.90 19.77 15.32
C LYS A 306 5.15 20.44 14.74
N PHE A 307 5.39 21.71 15.04
CA PHE A 307 6.55 22.43 14.50
C PHE A 307 7.85 21.94 15.14
N THR A 308 7.78 21.53 16.41
CA THR A 308 8.86 20.86 17.12
C THR A 308 9.04 19.41 16.65
N TYR A 309 7.96 18.64 16.48
CA TYR A 309 8.05 17.23 16.12
C TYR A 309 8.48 16.98 14.66
N ASN A 310 7.94 17.72 13.69
CA ASN A 310 8.13 17.45 12.26
C ASN A 310 9.62 17.41 11.81
N PRO A 311 10.52 18.29 12.29
CA PRO A 311 11.95 18.20 11.98
C PRO A 311 12.65 16.95 12.54
N MET A 312 12.17 16.41 13.66
CA MET A 312 12.72 15.21 14.30
C MET A 312 12.21 13.92 13.65
N HIS A 313 10.96 13.91 13.21
CA HIS A 313 10.27 12.74 12.67
C HIS A 313 11.08 11.91 11.65
N PRO A 314 11.74 12.49 10.62
CA PRO A 314 12.54 11.72 9.66
C PRO A 314 13.63 10.83 10.26
N TYR A 315 14.10 11.18 11.46
CA TYR A 315 15.21 10.51 12.14
C TYR A 315 14.75 9.51 13.20
N VAL A 316 13.48 9.56 13.63
CA VAL A 316 12.97 8.77 14.77
C VAL A 316 11.80 7.86 14.41
N PHE A 317 11.16 8.02 13.25
CA PHE A 317 9.99 7.20 12.85
C PHE A 317 10.31 5.69 12.74
N TRP A 318 11.56 5.32 12.46
CA TRP A 318 11.96 3.92 12.28
C TRP A 318 11.90 3.13 13.59
N ILE A 319 11.99 3.81 14.75
CA ILE A 319 11.95 3.20 16.07
C ILE A 319 10.64 2.42 16.31
N PRO A 320 9.45 3.06 16.22
CA PRO A 320 8.18 2.36 16.41
C PRO A 320 7.87 1.39 15.26
N VAL A 321 8.36 1.67 14.04
CA VAL A 321 8.21 0.73 12.90
C VAL A 321 8.95 -0.57 13.18
N PHE A 322 10.22 -0.51 13.62
CA PHE A 322 10.96 -1.70 14.01
C PHE A 322 10.39 -2.36 15.25
N GLY A 323 9.89 -1.56 16.20
CA GLY A 323 9.14 -2.08 17.36
C GLY A 323 7.94 -2.94 16.94
N TYR A 324 7.14 -2.44 16.00
CA TYR A 324 6.00 -3.18 15.43
C TYR A 324 6.46 -4.45 14.70
N LEU A 325 7.51 -4.38 13.88
CA LEU A 325 8.05 -5.56 13.17
C LEU A 325 8.53 -6.64 14.14
N LEU A 326 9.20 -6.27 15.24
CA LEU A 326 9.63 -7.21 16.26
C LEU A 326 8.43 -7.86 16.97
N MET A 327 7.44 -7.06 17.39
CA MET A 327 6.23 -7.59 18.04
C MET A 327 5.43 -8.50 17.12
N ARG A 328 5.19 -8.10 15.86
CA ARG A 328 4.36 -8.84 14.90
C ARG A 328 4.96 -10.20 14.53
N ASN A 329 6.29 -10.31 14.61
CA ASN A 329 7.02 -11.54 14.29
C ASN A 329 7.59 -12.24 15.54
N ALA A 330 7.10 -11.88 16.74
CA ALA A 330 7.67 -12.35 18.00
C ALA A 330 7.50 -13.86 18.19
N SER A 331 6.38 -14.44 17.77
CA SER A 331 6.12 -15.87 17.88
C SER A 331 5.69 -16.46 16.54
N LYS A 332 5.87 -17.79 16.38
CA LYS A 332 5.40 -18.53 15.21
C LYS A 332 3.91 -18.28 14.95
N TYR A 333 3.08 -18.37 15.99
CA TYR A 333 1.65 -18.11 15.90
C TYR A 333 1.34 -16.71 15.33
N LEU A 334 2.03 -15.68 15.81
CA LEU A 334 1.85 -14.32 15.29
C LEU A 334 2.32 -14.17 13.84
N THR A 335 3.24 -14.99 13.33
CA THR A 335 3.61 -14.98 11.90
C THR A 335 2.59 -15.67 10.99
N GLU A 336 1.69 -16.47 11.57
CA GLU A 336 0.76 -17.33 10.82
C GLU A 336 -0.69 -16.81 10.88
N VAL A 337 -0.98 -15.89 11.79
CA VAL A 337 -2.31 -15.31 11.96
C VAL A 337 -2.40 -13.93 11.33
N HIS A 338 -3.52 -13.67 10.65
CA HIS A 338 -3.89 -12.34 10.18
C HIS A 338 -5.42 -12.11 10.26
N SER A 339 -5.86 -10.86 10.29
CA SER A 339 -7.26 -10.47 10.22
C SER A 339 -7.69 -10.23 8.77
N HIS A 340 -8.69 -10.99 8.32
CA HIS A 340 -9.23 -10.85 6.97
C HIS A 340 -9.94 -9.49 6.76
N ALA A 341 -10.58 -8.93 7.79
CA ALA A 341 -11.23 -7.61 7.67
C ALA A 341 -10.20 -6.48 7.43
N LEU A 342 -9.10 -6.49 8.19
CA LEU A 342 -8.03 -5.50 8.02
C LEU A 342 -7.27 -5.74 6.72
N GLU A 343 -6.98 -6.99 6.37
CA GLU A 343 -6.37 -7.35 5.09
C GLU A 343 -7.21 -6.83 3.90
N PHE A 344 -8.53 -6.98 3.94
CA PHE A 344 -9.45 -6.42 2.95
C PHE A 344 -9.27 -4.91 2.78
N PHE A 345 -9.29 -4.14 3.88
CA PHE A 345 -9.01 -2.70 3.84
C PHE A 345 -7.61 -2.39 3.29
N GLY A 346 -6.63 -3.22 3.64
CA GLY A 346 -5.27 -3.18 3.13
C GLY A 346 -5.16 -3.23 1.61
N ARG A 347 -5.94 -4.12 0.98
CA ARG A 347 -5.92 -4.32 -0.47
C ARG A 347 -6.44 -3.12 -1.27
N ILE A 348 -7.22 -2.24 -0.63
CA ILE A 348 -7.87 -1.05 -1.24
C ILE A 348 -7.36 0.28 -0.62
N THR A 349 -6.19 0.29 0.01
CA THR A 349 -5.71 1.46 0.78
C THR A 349 -5.52 2.73 -0.06
N LEU A 350 -4.96 2.62 -1.26
CA LEU A 350 -4.69 3.78 -2.10
C LEU A 350 -6.00 4.46 -2.53
N GLU A 351 -6.96 3.66 -2.97
CA GLU A 351 -8.26 4.14 -3.44
C GLU A 351 -9.09 4.69 -2.28
N THR A 352 -9.08 4.04 -1.12
CA THR A 352 -9.71 4.59 0.10
C THR A 352 -9.01 5.87 0.57
N TYR A 353 -7.69 5.98 0.39
CA TYR A 353 -6.95 7.19 0.75
C TYR A 353 -7.36 8.40 -0.10
N VAL A 354 -7.51 8.25 -1.41
CA VAL A 354 -7.87 9.39 -2.27
C VAL A 354 -9.38 9.66 -2.29
N LEU A 355 -10.23 8.62 -2.26
CA LEU A 355 -11.69 8.80 -2.31
C LEU A 355 -12.28 9.35 -1.01
N GLN A 356 -11.61 9.23 0.13
CA GLN A 356 -12.12 9.81 1.38
C GLN A 356 -12.31 11.34 1.24
N PHE A 357 -11.55 12.00 0.37
CA PHE A 357 -11.59 13.45 0.13
C PHE A 357 -12.90 13.90 -0.51
N HIS A 358 -13.58 13.00 -1.22
CA HIS A 358 -14.67 13.33 -2.12
C HIS A 358 -15.97 12.55 -1.86
N LEU A 359 -15.89 11.36 -1.25
CA LEU A 359 -17.08 10.54 -0.96
C LEU A 359 -17.39 10.45 0.53
N PHE A 360 -16.38 10.17 1.36
CA PHE A 360 -16.57 10.07 2.80
C PHE A 360 -16.63 11.46 3.45
N MET A 361 -15.84 12.39 2.91
CA MET A 361 -15.88 13.82 3.14
C MET A 361 -16.03 14.53 1.80
N CYS A 362 -16.26 15.84 1.80
CA CYS A 362 -16.45 16.63 0.58
C CYS A 362 -15.69 17.97 0.66
N ARG A 363 -15.59 18.65 -0.50
CA ARG A 363 -14.86 19.91 -0.68
C ARG A 363 -13.40 19.80 -0.20
N ASP A 364 -12.71 18.76 -0.69
CA ASP A 364 -11.32 18.45 -0.34
C ASP A 364 -11.11 18.27 1.18
N VAL A 365 -11.91 17.39 1.81
CA VAL A 365 -11.84 17.08 3.26
C VAL A 365 -12.22 18.26 4.16
N LYS A 366 -12.80 19.34 3.63
CA LYS A 366 -13.18 20.50 4.46
C LYS A 366 -14.55 20.34 5.09
N HIS A 367 -15.41 19.51 4.53
CA HIS A 367 -16.81 19.37 4.95
C HIS A 367 -17.23 17.89 5.09
N ILE A 368 -18.21 17.64 5.97
CA ILE A 368 -18.91 16.36 6.08
C ILE A 368 -20.23 16.43 5.31
N PRO A 369 -20.50 15.50 4.38
CA PRO A 369 -21.77 15.47 3.65
C PRO A 369 -22.93 15.03 4.57
N ILE A 370 -24.06 15.73 4.43
CA ILE A 370 -25.35 15.40 5.04
C ILE A 370 -26.18 14.71 3.96
N VAL A 371 -26.25 13.37 4.03
CA VAL A 371 -27.11 12.55 3.17
C VAL A 371 -28.45 12.28 3.88
N ILE A 372 -28.42 12.06 5.20
CA ILE A 372 -29.61 11.87 6.02
C ILE A 372 -29.98 13.20 6.69
N PRO A 373 -31.19 13.76 6.45
CA PRO A 373 -31.64 14.97 7.13
C PRO A 373 -31.56 14.84 8.65
N GLY A 374 -31.01 15.86 9.32
CA GLY A 374 -30.79 15.83 10.77
C GLY A 374 -29.44 15.25 11.20
N SER A 375 -28.55 14.87 10.27
CA SER A 375 -27.16 14.46 10.57
C SER A 375 -26.16 15.62 10.67
N GLY A 376 -26.64 16.86 10.85
CA GLY A 376 -25.79 18.04 10.97
C GLY A 376 -24.97 18.09 12.27
N PRO A 377 -24.26 19.20 12.52
CA PRO A 377 -23.40 19.37 13.70
C PRO A 377 -24.12 19.08 15.02
N THR A 378 -25.30 19.70 15.19
CA THR A 378 -26.20 19.61 16.36
C THR A 378 -27.21 18.46 16.26
N GLY A 379 -27.07 17.61 15.24
CA GLY A 379 -27.94 16.46 14.99
C GLY A 379 -27.81 15.37 16.05
N HIS A 380 -28.84 14.53 16.16
CA HIS A 380 -28.81 13.40 17.08
C HIS A 380 -27.71 12.39 16.69
N ILE A 381 -26.96 11.89 17.67
CA ILE A 381 -25.78 11.05 17.44
C ILE A 381 -26.08 9.81 16.59
N LEU A 382 -27.25 9.18 16.79
CA LEU A 382 -27.67 8.01 16.00
C LEU A 382 -27.81 8.36 14.51
N VAL A 383 -28.36 9.53 14.18
CA VAL A 383 -28.54 9.97 12.79
C VAL A 383 -27.19 10.28 12.16
N LYS A 384 -26.25 10.86 12.93
CA LYS A 384 -24.87 11.08 12.48
C LYS A 384 -24.13 9.76 12.21
N ILE A 385 -24.32 8.76 13.06
CA ILE A 385 -23.74 7.41 12.86
C ILE A 385 -24.35 6.76 11.63
N LEU A 386 -25.67 6.78 11.46
CA LEU A 386 -26.32 6.24 10.27
C LEU A 386 -25.84 6.92 8.99
N ASN A 387 -25.70 8.25 9.01
CA ASN A 387 -25.15 9.00 7.89
C ASN A 387 -23.72 8.55 7.57
N MET A 388 -22.85 8.47 8.59
CA MET A 388 -21.46 8.00 8.45
C MET A 388 -21.37 6.57 7.90
N LEU A 389 -22.23 5.65 8.37
CA LEU A 389 -22.23 4.27 7.90
C LEU A 389 -22.71 4.18 6.43
N LEU A 390 -23.73 4.98 6.06
CA LEU A 390 -24.22 5.04 4.69
C LEU A 390 -23.17 5.60 3.73
N THR A 391 -22.59 6.77 4.03
CA THR A 391 -21.51 7.33 3.21
C THR A 391 -20.27 6.45 3.23
N GLY A 392 -19.94 5.86 4.37
CA GLY A 392 -18.84 4.91 4.52
C GLY A 392 -19.01 3.67 3.63
N ALA A 393 -20.21 3.08 3.56
CA ALA A 393 -20.49 1.94 2.71
C ALA A 393 -20.34 2.28 1.21
N ILE A 394 -20.89 3.43 0.78
CA ILE A 394 -20.75 3.90 -0.61
C ILE A 394 -19.28 4.17 -0.95
N PHE A 395 -18.56 4.84 -0.05
CA PHE A 395 -17.15 5.14 -0.18
C PHE A 395 -16.28 3.89 -0.31
N VAL A 396 -16.45 2.91 0.59
CA VAL A 396 -15.67 1.66 0.57
C VAL A 396 -15.99 0.84 -0.68
N ALA A 397 -17.27 0.77 -1.09
CA ALA A 397 -17.66 0.10 -2.33
C ALA A 397 -17.02 0.76 -3.55
N ALA A 398 -17.05 2.09 -3.65
CA ALA A 398 -16.40 2.84 -4.73
C ALA A 398 -14.88 2.58 -4.76
N ALA A 399 -14.23 2.55 -3.60
CA ALA A 399 -12.80 2.26 -3.50
C ALA A 399 -12.46 0.82 -3.92
N TYR A 400 -13.30 -0.16 -3.56
CA TYR A 400 -13.14 -1.54 -4.00
C TYR A 400 -13.20 -1.68 -5.52
N TYR A 401 -14.23 -1.10 -6.15
CA TYR A 401 -14.34 -1.13 -7.61
C TYR A 401 -13.25 -0.31 -8.30
N ALA A 402 -12.84 0.82 -7.73
CA ALA A 402 -11.71 1.60 -8.25
C ALA A 402 -10.42 0.77 -8.25
N ARG A 403 -10.18 0.01 -7.17
CA ARG A 403 -9.01 -0.87 -7.05
C ARG A 403 -9.02 -1.97 -8.12
N GLN A 404 -10.16 -2.64 -8.28
CA GLN A 404 -10.30 -3.70 -9.29
C GLN A 404 -10.03 -3.17 -10.70
N ASN A 405 -10.64 -2.03 -11.07
CA ASN A 405 -10.46 -1.46 -12.39
C ASN A 405 -9.03 -0.92 -12.62
N THR A 406 -8.36 -0.41 -11.58
CA THR A 406 -6.94 -0.04 -11.65
C THR A 406 -6.05 -1.24 -11.94
N VAL A 407 -6.30 -2.39 -11.30
CA VAL A 407 -5.54 -3.63 -11.55
C VAL A 407 -5.80 -4.13 -12.97
N VAL A 408 -7.05 -4.22 -13.41
CA VAL A 408 -7.40 -4.61 -14.79
C VAL A 408 -6.72 -3.69 -15.81
N THR A 409 -6.73 -2.38 -15.55
CA THR A 409 -6.06 -1.41 -16.42
C THR A 409 -4.55 -1.62 -16.47
N GLN A 410 -3.92 -1.81 -15.30
CA GLN A 410 -2.50 -2.08 -15.19
C GLN A 410 -2.09 -3.34 -15.98
N ASP A 411 -2.83 -4.44 -15.79
CA ASP A 411 -2.56 -5.72 -16.44
C ASP A 411 -2.79 -5.60 -17.96
N SER A 412 -3.87 -4.94 -18.38
CA SER A 412 -4.18 -4.76 -19.80
C SER A 412 -3.16 -3.90 -20.54
N VAL A 413 -2.63 -2.85 -19.90
CA VAL A 413 -1.55 -2.04 -20.48
C VAL A 413 -0.24 -2.81 -20.54
N THR A 414 0.04 -3.64 -19.53
CA THR A 414 1.24 -4.49 -19.53
C THR A 414 1.17 -5.54 -20.65
N ASP A 415 0.00 -6.15 -20.85
CA ASP A 415 -0.31 -7.06 -21.97
C ASP A 415 -0.09 -6.35 -23.33
N LEU A 416 -0.62 -5.14 -23.49
CA LEU A 416 -0.42 -4.34 -24.70
C LEU A 416 1.07 -4.06 -24.97
N MET A 417 1.83 -3.69 -23.94
CA MET A 417 3.27 -3.43 -24.07
C MET A 417 4.04 -4.69 -24.49
N ASN A 418 3.71 -5.84 -23.91
CA ASN A 418 4.31 -7.12 -24.26
C ASN A 418 4.02 -7.48 -25.72
N LEU A 419 2.79 -7.29 -26.17
CA LEU A 419 2.37 -7.52 -27.55
C LEU A 419 3.16 -6.62 -28.53
N VAL A 420 3.27 -5.32 -28.24
CA VAL A 420 4.06 -4.38 -29.04
C VAL A 420 5.53 -4.79 -29.08
N ARG A 421 6.10 -5.17 -27.93
CA ARG A 421 7.51 -5.60 -27.83
C ARG A 421 7.77 -6.88 -28.61
N GLN A 422 6.87 -7.85 -28.55
CA GLN A 422 6.98 -9.10 -29.31
C GLN A 422 6.97 -8.82 -30.82
N TYR A 423 6.07 -7.96 -31.30
CA TYR A 423 6.02 -7.57 -32.71
C TYR A 423 7.34 -6.92 -33.16
N TYR A 424 7.88 -5.97 -32.39
CA TYR A 424 9.16 -5.34 -32.75
C TYR A 424 10.37 -6.28 -32.67
N ARG A 425 10.28 -7.37 -31.91
CA ARG A 425 11.34 -8.39 -31.81
C ARG A 425 11.28 -9.42 -32.93
N THR A 426 10.08 -9.85 -33.30
CA THR A 426 9.87 -11.01 -34.20
C THR A 426 9.43 -10.61 -35.60
N GLY A 427 8.89 -9.39 -35.76
CA GLY A 427 8.27 -8.93 -37.01
C GLY A 427 6.88 -9.52 -37.27
N THR A 428 6.37 -10.36 -36.36
CA THR A 428 5.12 -11.10 -36.51
C THR A 428 4.21 -10.89 -35.30
N TRP A 429 2.91 -11.01 -35.51
CA TRP A 429 1.93 -11.04 -34.43
C TRP A 429 1.86 -12.45 -33.82
N PRO A 430 1.67 -12.60 -32.49
CA PRO A 430 1.52 -13.90 -31.87
C PRO A 430 0.35 -14.68 -32.47
N SER A 431 0.58 -15.96 -32.74
CA SER A 431 -0.45 -16.86 -33.27
C SER A 431 -1.53 -17.12 -32.22
N ALA A 432 -2.75 -17.47 -32.64
CA ALA A 432 -3.86 -17.74 -31.72
C ALA A 432 -3.60 -18.93 -30.77
N GLU A 433 -2.63 -19.80 -31.07
CA GLU A 433 -2.33 -21.05 -30.34
C GLU A 433 -1.20 -20.92 -29.30
N GLU A 434 -0.17 -20.08 -29.52
CA GLU A 434 0.85 -19.76 -28.49
C GLU A 434 0.28 -19.00 -27.27
N ASN A 435 -1.00 -18.65 -27.35
CA ASN A 435 -1.70 -17.75 -26.46
C ASN A 435 -2.31 -18.43 -25.22
N GLU A 436 -2.29 -19.76 -25.14
CA GLU A 436 -2.76 -20.55 -23.99
C GLU A 436 -1.62 -21.12 -23.12
N GLU A 437 -0.43 -21.38 -23.68
CA GLU A 437 0.67 -22.06 -22.95
C GLU A 437 1.62 -21.12 -22.19
N GLY A 438 1.51 -19.80 -22.36
CA GLY A 438 2.39 -18.81 -21.72
C GLY A 438 2.08 -18.49 -20.25
N ASP A 439 1.02 -19.07 -19.68
CA ASP A 439 0.58 -18.81 -18.31
C ASP A 439 1.36 -19.67 -17.30
N VAL A 440 2.69 -19.48 -17.25
CA VAL A 440 3.55 -20.03 -16.18
C VAL A 440 4.08 -18.87 -15.32
N ASP A 441 3.52 -18.81 -14.11
CA ASP A 441 3.99 -18.03 -12.95
C ASP A 441 3.83 -16.49 -12.99
N VAL A 442 2.58 -16.04 -13.13
CA VAL A 442 2.13 -14.81 -12.45
C VAL A 442 1.01 -15.21 -11.49
N PRO A 443 1.16 -15.04 -10.15
CA PRO A 443 0.09 -15.38 -9.22
C PRO A 443 -1.01 -14.32 -9.32
N LEU A 444 -1.89 -14.52 -10.30
CA LEU A 444 -3.16 -13.80 -10.41
C LEU A 444 -4.16 -14.41 -9.44
N VAL A 445 -4.75 -13.48 -8.70
CA VAL A 445 -5.91 -13.56 -7.82
C VAL A 445 -6.76 -14.83 -8.05
N ARG A 446 -6.74 -15.73 -7.08
CA ARG A 446 -7.65 -16.89 -7.00
C ARG A 446 -9.08 -16.38 -7.04
N LYS A 447 -9.79 -16.64 -8.14
CA LYS A 447 -11.24 -16.55 -8.25
C LYS A 447 -11.81 -17.52 -7.20
N GLN A 448 -12.42 -17.00 -6.14
CA GLN A 448 -13.22 -17.83 -5.22
C GLN A 448 -14.54 -18.13 -5.93
N GLU A 449 -14.62 -19.29 -6.57
CA GLU A 449 -15.91 -19.90 -6.89
C GLU A 449 -16.30 -20.80 -5.70
N SER A 450 -17.44 -20.49 -5.10
CA SER A 450 -18.08 -21.25 -4.03
C SER A 450 -18.60 -22.57 -4.59
N SER A 451 -17.88 -23.67 -4.35
CA SER A 451 -18.44 -25.01 -4.53
C SER A 451 -19.15 -25.44 -3.24
N SER A 452 -20.48 -25.29 -3.22
CA SER A 452 -21.34 -26.02 -2.31
C SER A 452 -21.26 -27.53 -2.64
N SER A 453 -20.51 -28.30 -1.86
CA SER A 453 -20.55 -29.75 -1.93
C SER A 453 -21.57 -30.27 -0.93
N THR A 454 -22.82 -30.40 -1.38
CA THR A 454 -23.66 -31.53 -0.96
C THR A 454 -23.00 -32.79 -1.51
N ASN A 455 -22.57 -33.71 -0.65
CA ASN A 455 -22.44 -35.09 -1.07
C ASN A 455 -22.91 -36.04 0.03
N GLU A 456 -23.94 -36.78 -0.36
CA GLU A 456 -24.61 -37.83 0.38
C GLU A 456 -23.62 -38.95 0.70
N GLY A 457 -23.78 -39.52 1.90
CA GLY A 457 -23.12 -40.76 2.26
C GLY A 457 -23.67 -41.92 1.42
N LYS A 458 -22.76 -42.69 0.84
CA LYS A 458 -23.00 -44.09 0.51
C LYS A 458 -21.86 -44.93 1.07
N ASN A 459 -22.27 -45.88 1.91
CA ASN A 459 -21.55 -47.09 2.24
C ASN A 459 -21.08 -47.78 0.94
N ASP A 460 -19.95 -48.48 1.00
CA ASP A 460 -19.95 -49.94 0.95
C ASP A 460 -18.54 -50.49 1.23
N ASP A 461 -18.57 -51.73 1.72
CA ASP A 461 -17.52 -52.56 2.31
C ASP A 461 -16.29 -52.83 1.42
N VAL A 462 -15.12 -52.94 2.05
CA VAL A 462 -14.24 -54.15 2.18
C VAL A 462 -12.85 -53.73 2.67
#